data_AF-A0A7K3L4Z2-F1
#
_entry.id   AF-A0A7K3L4Z2-F1
#
_cell.length_a   1.000
_cell.length_b   1.000
_cell.length_c   1.000
_cell.angle_alpha   90.00
_cell.angle_beta   90.00
_cell.angle_gamma   90.00
#
_symmetry.space_group_name_H-M   'P 1'
#
loop_
_entity.id
_entity.type
_entity.pdbx_description
1 polymer ?
#
loop_
_entity_poly.entity_id
_entity_poly.type
_entity_poly.pdbx_seq_one_letter_code
_entity_poly.pdbx_strand_id
1 'polypeptide(L)'
;SVSRTTLYAAGGWYVQRAGGFVWVMAKDVKTGSGSWDKVACPYALPAGVRPSVDIQVPMLTANGGSWTGYMTVMKTGAIEVGNYGNAGSADKRTGIAVFPTGL
;
A
#
# COMPACT_ATOMS: atom_id res chain seq x y z
N SER A 1 -23.04 -13.36 -5.57
CA SER A 1 -21.59 -13.08 -5.56
C SER A 1 -21.37 -11.60 -5.24
N VAL A 2 -20.25 -11.25 -4.58
CA VAL A 2 -19.91 -9.83 -4.35
C VAL A 2 -19.25 -9.28 -5.61
N SER A 3 -19.77 -8.19 -6.17
CA SER A 3 -19.16 -7.53 -7.32
C SER A 3 -17.78 -6.98 -6.95
N ARG A 4 -16.82 -7.16 -7.86
CA ARG A 4 -15.46 -6.63 -7.74
C ARG A 4 -15.23 -5.59 -8.83
N THR A 5 -14.72 -4.43 -8.43
CA THR A 5 -14.34 -3.35 -9.34
C THR A 5 -12.85 -3.12 -9.20
N THR A 6 -12.10 -3.27 -10.29
CA THR A 6 -10.70 -2.85 -10.34
C THR A 6 -10.65 -1.34 -10.48
N LEU A 7 -10.00 -0.68 -9.52
CA LEU A 7 -9.79 0.77 -9.51
C LEU A 7 -8.45 1.13 -10.16
N TYR A 8 -7.42 0.33 -9.93
CA TYR A 8 -6.09 0.51 -10.50
C TYR A 8 -5.31 -0.80 -10.55
N ALA A 9 -4.54 -1.03 -11.61
CA ALA A 9 -3.73 -2.24 -11.78
C ALA A 9 -2.54 -1.99 -12.72
N ALA A 10 -1.47 -1.39 -12.20
CA ALA A 10 -0.23 -1.16 -12.97
C ALA A 10 0.97 -0.92 -12.05
N GLY A 11 2.17 -1.21 -12.56
CA GLY A 11 3.43 -0.90 -11.87
C GLY A 11 3.62 -1.59 -10.52
N GLY A 12 3.06 -2.79 -10.34
CA GLY A 12 3.10 -3.53 -9.07
C GLY A 12 2.00 -3.15 -8.09
N TRP A 13 1.15 -2.17 -8.40
CA TRP A 13 0.03 -1.76 -7.56
C TRP A 13 -1.27 -2.35 -8.07
N TYR A 14 -2.08 -2.86 -7.15
CA TYR A 14 -3.41 -3.40 -7.44
C TYR A 14 -4.38 -2.85 -6.41
N VAL A 15 -5.37 -2.10 -6.88
CA VAL A 15 -6.40 -1.48 -6.05
C VAL A 15 -7.76 -1.95 -6.54
N GLN A 16 -8.54 -2.54 -5.65
CA GLN A 16 -9.85 -3.10 -5.97
C GLN A 16 -10.86 -2.78 -4.87
N ARG A 17 -12.11 -2.56 -5.26
CA ARG A 17 -13.24 -2.54 -4.34
C ARG A 17 -14.02 -3.85 -4.48
N ALA A 18 -14.36 -4.46 -3.35
CA ALA A 18 -15.20 -5.65 -3.30
C ALA A 18 -16.18 -5.51 -2.14
N GLY A 19 -17.46 -5.32 -2.45
CA GLY A 19 -18.48 -5.05 -1.44
C GLY A 19 -18.18 -3.77 -0.65
N GLY A 20 -18.22 -3.87 0.69
CA GLY A 20 -17.90 -2.78 1.62
C GLY A 20 -16.41 -2.57 1.89
N PHE A 21 -15.51 -3.25 1.16
CA PHE A 21 -14.07 -3.20 1.40
C PHE A 21 -13.28 -2.71 0.20
N VAL A 22 -12.16 -2.07 0.49
CA VAL A 22 -11.11 -1.74 -0.47
C VAL A 22 -9.88 -2.57 -0.15
N TRP A 23 -9.30 -3.13 -1.21
CA TRP A 23 -8.09 -3.94 -1.21
C TRP A 23 -7.01 -3.13 -1.92
N VAL A 24 -5.89 -2.89 -1.25
CA VAL A 24 -4.69 -2.26 -1.82
C VAL A 24 -3.55 -3.26 -1.66
N MET A 25 -3.04 -3.77 -2.77
CA MET A 25 -1.86 -4.61 -2.81
C MET A 25 -0.73 -3.88 -3.53
N ALA A 26 0.44 -3.91 -2.92
CA ALA A 26 1.69 -3.56 -3.56
C ALA A 26 2.49 -4.86 -3.72
N LYS A 27 2.96 -5.14 -4.94
CA LYS A 27 3.74 -6.31 -5.30
C LYS A 27 5.00 -5.85 -6.01
N ASP A 28 6.14 -6.32 -5.51
CA ASP A 28 7.45 -6.04 -6.08
C ASP A 28 7.79 -4.54 -6.18
N VAL A 29 7.22 -3.71 -5.29
CA VAL A 29 7.49 -2.26 -5.26
C VAL A 29 8.86 -2.02 -4.62
N LYS A 30 9.74 -1.31 -5.33
CA LYS A 30 11.12 -1.07 -4.89
C LYS A 30 11.24 0.32 -4.28
N THR A 31 11.71 0.44 -3.05
CA THR A 31 12.12 1.72 -2.45
C THR A 31 13.59 2.01 -2.77
N GLY A 32 14.06 3.24 -2.51
CA GLY A 32 15.49 3.48 -2.37
C GLY A 32 16.05 2.91 -1.06
N SER A 33 17.35 3.13 -0.82
CA SER A 33 18.07 2.71 0.39
C SER A 33 18.16 3.78 1.48
N GLY A 34 17.62 4.97 1.23
CA GLY A 34 17.64 6.09 2.16
C GLY A 34 16.77 5.87 3.41
N SER A 35 17.13 6.58 4.46
CA SER A 35 16.35 6.63 5.70
C SER A 35 14.97 7.22 5.41
N TRP A 36 13.91 6.50 5.80
CA TRP A 36 12.53 6.89 5.51
C TRP A 36 12.17 7.02 4.02
N ASP A 37 12.94 6.37 3.14
CA ASP A 37 12.63 6.33 1.70
C ASP A 37 11.23 5.75 1.46
N LYS A 38 10.54 6.35 0.48
CA LYS A 38 9.18 6.01 0.11
C LYS A 38 8.94 6.11 -1.38
N VAL A 39 7.99 5.32 -1.85
CA VAL A 39 7.46 5.33 -3.21
C VAL A 39 5.96 5.46 -3.13
N ALA A 40 5.44 6.50 -3.79
CA ALA A 40 4.01 6.72 -3.91
C ALA A 40 3.42 5.85 -5.02
N CYS A 41 2.23 5.30 -4.76
CA CYS A 41 1.38 4.79 -5.81
C CYS A 41 0.94 5.98 -6.69
N PRO A 42 1.01 5.89 -8.02
CA PRO A 42 0.52 6.96 -8.91
C PRO A 42 -1.01 7.13 -8.87
N TYR A 43 -1.73 6.17 -8.30
CA TYR A 43 -3.17 6.23 -8.12
C TYR A 43 -3.54 6.62 -6.68
N ALA A 44 -4.42 7.61 -6.56
CA ALA A 44 -5.04 8.00 -5.30
C ALA A 44 -6.50 7.54 -5.25
N LEU A 45 -6.96 7.08 -4.08
CA LEU A 45 -8.33 6.64 -3.89
C LEU A 45 -9.32 7.82 -4.05
N PRO A 46 -10.41 7.65 -4.82
CA PRO A 46 -11.47 8.64 -4.90
C PRO A 46 -12.22 8.75 -3.55
N ALA A 47 -12.78 9.92 -3.27
CA ALA A 47 -13.33 10.25 -1.94
C ALA A 47 -14.26 9.19 -1.34
N GLY A 48 -15.17 8.60 -2.13
CA GLY A 48 -16.14 7.62 -1.66
C GLY A 48 -15.58 6.23 -1.29
N VAL A 49 -14.28 5.99 -1.45
CA VAL A 49 -13.64 4.70 -1.13
C VAL A 49 -12.37 4.86 -0.28
N ARG A 50 -12.15 6.04 0.31
CA ARG A 50 -11.01 6.29 1.20
C ARG A 50 -11.26 5.66 2.58
N PRO A 51 -10.19 5.31 3.32
CA PRO A 51 -10.34 4.98 4.73
C PRO A 51 -10.68 6.25 5.53
N SER A 52 -11.36 6.09 6.68
CA SER A 52 -11.69 7.21 7.57
C SER A 52 -10.48 7.71 8.38
N VAL A 53 -9.45 6.88 8.52
CA VAL A 53 -8.18 7.15 9.21
C VAL A 53 -7.01 6.67 8.37
N ASP A 54 -5.80 7.11 8.67
CA ASP A 54 -4.60 6.57 8.04
C ASP A 54 -4.39 5.12 8.51
N ILE A 55 -4.15 4.23 7.55
CA ILE A 55 -3.93 2.80 7.82
C ILE A 55 -2.52 2.47 7.41
N GLN A 56 -1.80 1.76 8.27
CA GLN A 56 -0.48 1.25 7.94
C GLN A 56 -0.39 -0.24 8.22
N VAL A 57 0.24 -0.97 7.31
CA VAL A 57 0.46 -2.41 7.40
C VAL A 57 1.93 -2.76 7.14
N PRO A 58 2.47 -3.80 7.79
CA PRO A 58 3.82 -4.27 7.49
C PRO A 58 3.90 -4.91 6.09
N MET A 59 5.08 -4.91 5.50
CA MET A 59 5.35 -5.54 4.21
C MET A 59 6.51 -6.53 4.28
N LEU A 60 6.46 -7.54 3.42
CA LEU A 60 7.56 -8.47 3.21
C LEU A 60 8.65 -7.77 2.39
N THR A 61 9.88 -7.80 2.88
CA THR A 61 11.05 -7.34 2.12
C THR A 61 11.76 -8.52 1.49
N ALA A 62 12.01 -8.47 0.18
CA ALA A 62 12.52 -9.60 -0.59
C ALA A 62 13.91 -10.11 -0.17
N ASN A 63 14.70 -9.33 0.57
CA ASN A 63 16.01 -9.76 1.07
C ASN A 63 15.95 -10.75 2.24
N GLY A 64 14.75 -11.04 2.78
CA GLY A 64 14.54 -12.03 3.84
C GLY A 64 15.07 -11.63 5.23
N GLY A 65 15.76 -10.50 5.37
CA GLY A 65 16.34 -10.05 6.64
C GLY A 65 15.82 -8.70 7.15
N SER A 66 15.28 -7.85 6.27
CA SER A 66 14.75 -6.54 6.64
C SER A 66 13.26 -6.63 6.98
N TRP A 67 12.88 -6.02 8.11
CA TRP A 67 11.52 -5.96 8.65
C TRP A 67 11.00 -4.51 8.73
N THR A 68 11.62 -3.61 7.98
CA THR A 68 11.34 -2.16 8.00
C THR A 68 10.32 -1.71 6.96
N GLY A 69 9.91 -2.58 6.05
CA GLY A 69 8.95 -2.25 4.99
C GLY A 69 7.53 -2.06 5.51
N TYR A 70 6.86 -1.00 5.09
CA TYR A 70 5.45 -0.75 5.37
C TYR A 70 4.71 -0.20 4.15
N MET A 71 3.40 -0.33 4.15
CA MET A 71 2.49 0.38 3.26
C MET A 71 1.55 1.24 4.09
N THR A 72 1.37 2.49 3.68
CA THR A 72 0.38 3.41 4.26
C THR A 72 -0.69 3.72 3.22
N VAL A 73 -1.96 3.58 3.61
CA VAL A 73 -3.11 4.12 2.89
C VAL A 73 -3.68 5.26 3.71
N MET A 74 -3.53 6.48 3.23
CA MET A 74 -3.92 7.69 3.95
C MET A 74 -5.40 7.99 3.76
N LYS A 75 -6.01 8.68 4.73
CA LYS A 75 -7.39 9.20 4.65
C LYS A 75 -7.60 10.19 3.50
N THR A 76 -6.52 10.79 3.00
CA THR A 76 -6.52 11.64 1.79
C THR A 76 -6.71 10.85 0.50
N GLY A 77 -6.54 9.52 0.57
CA GLY A 77 -6.56 8.58 -0.55
C GLY A 77 -5.17 8.29 -1.13
N ALA A 78 -4.12 8.97 -0.67
CA ALA A 78 -2.75 8.66 -1.08
C ALA A 78 -2.33 7.26 -0.56
N ILE A 79 -1.54 6.56 -1.36
CA ILE A 79 -0.99 5.24 -1.02
C ILE A 79 0.53 5.32 -1.19
N GLU A 80 1.28 4.87 -0.19
CA GLU A 80 2.74 4.86 -0.22
C GLU A 80 3.30 3.55 0.34
N VAL A 81 4.45 3.12 -0.17
CA VAL A 81 5.29 2.06 0.40
C VAL A 81 6.60 2.68 0.85
N GLY A 82 7.06 2.37 2.06
CA GLY A 82 8.25 3.00 2.62
C GLY A 82 9.06 2.13 3.58
N ASN A 83 10.13 2.74 4.09
CA ASN A 83 11.06 2.17 5.06
C ASN A 83 10.92 2.83 6.43
N TYR A 84 10.94 2.02 7.49
CA TYR A 84 11.09 2.49 8.85
C TYR A 84 12.55 2.79 9.20
N GLY A 85 12.81 4.03 9.60
CA GLY A 85 14.09 4.44 10.18
C GLY A 85 15.29 4.29 9.24
N ASN A 86 16.47 4.12 9.85
CA ASN A 86 17.76 4.10 9.15
C ASN A 86 18.20 2.69 8.69
N ALA A 87 17.40 1.64 8.98
CA ALA A 87 17.65 0.25 8.56
C ALA A 87 16.83 -0.13 7.32
N GLY A 88 16.64 0.84 6.42
CA GLY A 88 15.93 0.64 5.15
C GLY A 88 16.65 -0.37 4.25
N SER A 89 15.90 -0.92 3.29
CA SER A 89 16.45 -1.78 2.24
C SER A 89 16.03 -1.21 0.89
N ALA A 90 16.85 -1.37 -0.14
CA ALA A 90 16.48 -1.02 -1.51
C ALA A 90 15.80 -2.17 -2.27
N ASP A 91 15.49 -3.29 -1.63
CA ASP A 91 14.86 -4.42 -2.29
C ASP A 91 13.36 -4.23 -2.54
N LYS A 92 12.73 -5.24 -3.10
CA LYS A 92 11.30 -5.24 -3.39
C LYS A 92 10.46 -5.47 -2.14
N ARG A 93 9.28 -4.84 -2.09
CA ARG A 93 8.27 -4.99 -1.04
C ARG A 93 6.99 -5.57 -1.62
N THR A 94 6.40 -6.50 -0.87
CA THR A 94 5.09 -7.07 -1.19
C THR A 94 4.21 -7.12 0.07
N GLY A 95 2.97 -6.68 -0.05
CA GLY A 95 2.05 -6.57 1.07
C GLY A 95 0.66 -6.12 0.65
N ILE A 96 -0.30 -6.22 1.57
CA ILE A 96 -1.70 -5.93 1.31
C ILE A 96 -2.34 -5.22 2.51
N ALA A 97 -3.12 -4.18 2.22
CA ALA A 97 -4.02 -3.54 3.17
C ALA A 97 -5.46 -3.74 2.71
N VAL A 98 -6.33 -4.09 3.65
CA VAL A 98 -7.77 -4.23 3.41
C VAL A 98 -8.50 -3.45 4.48
N PHE A 99 -9.46 -2.63 4.07
CA PHE A 99 -10.21 -1.79 5.00
C PHE A 99 -11.65 -1.56 4.55
N PRO A 100 -12.58 -1.35 5.49
CA PRO A 100 -13.96 -1.04 5.17
C PRO A 100 -14.11 0.42 4.71
N THR A 101 -15.09 0.67 3.84
CA THR A 101 -15.50 2.01 3.43
C THR A 101 -16.76 2.43 4.19
N GLY A 102 -16.86 3.70 4.58
CA GLY A 102 -18.09 4.27 5.16
C GLY A 102 -18.27 4.04 6.67
N LEU A 103 -17.16 3.96 7.42
CA LEU A 103 -17.15 4.12 8.88
C LEU A 103 -17.38 5.58 9.28
#